data_AF-A0A6P4ILQ7-F1
#
_entry.id   AF-A0A6P4ILQ7-F1
#
_cell.length_a   1.000
_cell.length_b   1.000
_cell.length_c   1.000
_cell.angle_alpha   90.00
_cell.angle_beta   90.00
_cell.angle_gamma   90.00
#
_symmetry.space_group_name_H-M   'P 1'
#
loop_
_entity.id
_entity.type
_entity.pdbx_description
1 polymer ?
#
loop_
_entity_poly.entity_id
_entity_poly.type
_entity_poly.pdbx_seq_one_letter_code
_entity_poly.pdbx_strand_id
1 'polypeptide(L)'
;MRLPLDPVILLVICGALPQHISRSKRAIPSIPMDFHTKHLPCDMDLRGGQSYMSAFPNQCVWAYNNRYRSEDNYAIYKTYQLESFFFGQYHERLKRYEVEPHSYDYN
;
A
#
# COMPACT_ATOMS: atom_id res chain seq x y z
N MET A 1 -24.25 8.12 17.44
CA MET A 1 -23.55 7.95 16.15
C MET A 1 -23.99 6.61 15.58
N ARG A 2 -24.82 6.60 14.53
CA ARG A 2 -25.25 5.35 13.86
C ARG A 2 -24.19 5.03 12.81
N LEU A 3 -23.46 3.94 13.00
CA LEU A 3 -22.63 3.36 11.94
C LEU A 3 -23.55 3.02 10.77
N PRO A 4 -23.24 3.43 9.54
CA PRO A 4 -23.96 2.91 8.38
C PRO A 4 -23.71 1.41 8.35
N LEU A 5 -24.74 0.62 8.64
CA LEU A 5 -24.72 -0.82 8.45
C LEU A 5 -24.69 -1.03 6.94
N ASP A 6 -23.51 -1.31 6.40
CA ASP A 6 -23.37 -1.67 5.00
C ASP A 6 -24.29 -2.86 4.71
N PRO A 7 -25.08 -2.83 3.61
CA PRO A 7 -26.05 -3.89 3.29
C PRO A 7 -25.40 -5.27 3.11
N VAL A 8 -24.08 -5.30 2.90
CA VAL A 8 -23.25 -6.51 2.83
C VAL A 8 -23.21 -7.24 4.18
N ILE A 9 -23.13 -6.52 5.29
CA ILE A 9 -23.04 -7.11 6.64
C ILE A 9 -24.38 -7.75 7.02
N LEU A 10 -25.51 -7.16 6.60
CA LEU A 10 -26.85 -7.73 6.85
C LEU A 10 -27.08 -9.05 6.09
N LEU A 11 -26.54 -9.19 4.88
CA LEU A 11 -26.72 -10.37 4.02
C LEU A 11 -26.02 -11.63 4.57
N VAL A 12 -24.88 -11.47 5.23
CA VAL A 12 -24.08 -12.59 5.78
C VAL A 12 -24.74 -13.21 7.03
N ILE A 13 -25.46 -12.40 7.82
CA ILE A 13 -26.09 -12.86 9.08
C ILE A 13 -27.38 -13.67 8.81
N CYS A 14 -28.05 -13.42 7.67
CA CYS A 14 -29.33 -14.01 7.33
C CYS A 14 -29.23 -15.15 6.30
N GLY A 15 -28.38 -16.17 6.49
CA GLY A 15 -28.46 -17.49 5.82
C GLY A 15 -28.62 -17.51 4.28
N ALA A 16 -28.38 -16.40 3.59
CA ALA A 16 -28.67 -16.23 2.18
C ALA A 16 -27.49 -16.76 1.37
N LEU A 17 -27.79 -17.52 0.31
CA LEU A 17 -26.80 -17.97 -0.66
C LEU A 17 -25.92 -16.79 -1.09
N PRO A 18 -24.59 -16.96 -1.16
CA PRO A 18 -23.68 -15.86 -1.48
C PRO A 18 -24.04 -15.28 -2.84
N GLN A 19 -24.62 -14.10 -2.85
CA GLN A 19 -24.83 -13.33 -4.07
C GLN A 19 -23.46 -12.89 -4.58
N HIS A 20 -23.23 -13.01 -5.90
CA HIS A 20 -21.99 -12.54 -6.51
C HIS A 20 -21.82 -11.04 -6.20
N ILE A 21 -20.82 -10.74 -5.35
CA ILE A 21 -20.50 -9.37 -4.96
C ILE A 21 -19.96 -8.67 -6.20
N SER A 22 -20.82 -7.88 -6.86
CA SER A 22 -20.42 -7.01 -7.95
C SER A 22 -19.43 -5.97 -7.41
N ARG A 23 -18.16 -6.10 -7.80
CA ARG A 23 -17.15 -5.09 -7.52
C ARG A 23 -17.31 -3.98 -8.55
N SER A 24 -17.89 -2.86 -8.12
CA SER A 24 -17.81 -1.62 -8.90
C SER A 24 -16.34 -1.28 -9.16
N LYS A 25 -15.96 -1.04 -10.43
CA LYS A 25 -14.64 -0.54 -10.76
C LYS A 25 -14.49 0.84 -10.08
N ARG A 26 -13.67 0.93 -9.03
CA ARG A 26 -13.28 2.23 -8.48
C ARG A 26 -12.52 2.99 -9.58
N ALA A 27 -12.78 4.29 -9.68
CA ALA A 27 -12.00 5.16 -10.53
C ALA A 27 -10.52 5.05 -10.13
N ILE A 28 -9.63 4.92 -11.11
CA ILE A 28 -8.19 4.87 -10.84
C ILE A 28 -7.78 6.28 -10.42
N PRO A 29 -7.23 6.48 -9.22
CA PRO A 29 -6.86 7.80 -8.74
C PRO A 29 -5.73 8.34 -9.63
N SER A 30 -5.90 9.58 -10.13
CA SER A 30 -4.93 10.16 -11.06
C SER A 30 -3.76 10.78 -10.32
N ILE A 31 -2.55 10.41 -10.70
CA ILE A 31 -1.32 10.99 -10.18
C ILE A 31 -0.85 12.08 -11.17
N PRO A 32 -0.52 13.31 -10.71
CA PRO A 32 -0.16 14.44 -11.58
C PRO A 32 1.30 14.36 -12.05
N MET A 33 1.72 13.21 -12.56
CA MET A 33 3.06 12.95 -13.10
C MET A 33 2.93 12.21 -14.42
N ASP A 34 3.98 12.24 -15.24
CA ASP A 34 4.02 11.51 -16.50
C ASP A 34 3.98 9.99 -16.26
N PHE A 35 3.70 9.25 -17.34
CA PHE A 35 3.54 7.80 -17.26
C PHE A 35 4.81 7.10 -16.77
N HIS A 36 6.00 7.59 -17.11
CA HIS A 36 7.23 6.96 -16.66
C HIS A 36 7.46 7.22 -15.17
N THR A 37 7.41 8.49 -14.75
CA THR A 37 7.70 8.87 -13.36
C THR A 37 6.78 8.20 -12.34
N LYS A 38 5.49 8.03 -12.66
CA LYS A 38 4.54 7.40 -11.72
C LYS A 38 4.78 5.90 -11.50
N HIS A 39 5.46 5.22 -12.43
CA HIS A 39 5.81 3.79 -12.33
C HIS A 39 7.27 3.55 -11.89
N LEU A 40 8.00 4.62 -11.56
CA LEU A 40 9.32 4.45 -10.97
C LEU A 40 9.20 3.86 -9.55
N PRO A 41 10.12 2.99 -9.15
CA PRO A 41 10.09 2.31 -7.86
C PRO A 41 10.09 3.31 -6.70
N CYS A 42 9.43 2.95 -5.61
CA CYS A 42 9.20 3.84 -4.48
C CYS A 42 9.21 3.08 -3.14
N ASP A 43 10.32 3.14 -2.40
CA ASP A 43 10.53 2.37 -1.15
C ASP A 43 9.85 3.01 0.10
N MET A 44 8.52 3.11 0.10
CA MET A 44 7.74 3.81 1.13
C MET A 44 7.58 3.04 2.46
N ASP A 45 7.94 1.76 2.51
CA ASP A 45 7.81 0.89 3.70
C ASP A 45 9.09 0.82 4.56
N LEU A 46 10.03 1.73 4.34
CA LEU A 46 11.29 1.78 5.08
C LEU A 46 11.10 2.30 6.52
N ARG A 47 11.67 1.57 7.50
CA ARG A 47 11.61 1.93 8.92
C ARG A 47 12.38 3.23 9.18
N GLY A 48 11.68 4.27 9.60
CA GLY A 48 12.24 5.63 9.71
C GLY A 48 12.06 6.48 8.45
N GLY A 49 11.25 6.03 7.47
CA GLY A 49 10.93 6.69 6.20
C GLY A 49 10.83 8.20 6.24
N GLN A 50 10.27 8.70 7.34
CA GLN A 50 9.99 10.11 7.55
C GLN A 50 11.24 10.98 7.58
N SER A 51 12.37 10.49 8.11
CA SER A 51 13.59 11.30 8.26
C SER A 51 14.38 11.46 6.96
N TYR A 52 14.18 10.57 5.99
CA TYR A 52 14.89 10.56 4.72
C TYR A 52 13.96 10.71 3.51
N MET A 53 12.68 11.00 3.72
CA MET A 53 11.70 11.19 2.64
C MET A 53 12.14 12.27 1.63
N SER A 54 12.87 13.30 2.06
CA SER A 54 13.40 14.33 1.16
C SER A 54 14.42 13.83 0.13
N ALA A 55 15.07 12.68 0.38
CA ALA A 55 16.02 12.07 -0.54
C ALA A 55 15.34 11.13 -1.55
N PHE A 56 14.03 10.93 -1.46
CA PHE A 56 13.32 10.01 -2.32
C PHE A 56 13.00 10.64 -3.69
N PRO A 57 12.75 9.79 -4.71
CA PRO A 57 12.23 10.24 -5.98
C PRO A 57 10.94 11.08 -5.83
N ASN A 58 10.73 12.00 -6.77
CA ASN A 58 9.64 12.98 -6.72
C ASN A 58 8.26 12.35 -6.50
N GLN A 59 7.99 11.19 -7.10
CA GLN A 59 6.70 10.52 -6.95
C GLN A 59 6.42 10.05 -5.53
N CYS A 60 7.45 9.61 -4.82
CA CYS A 60 7.36 9.18 -3.42
C CYS A 60 7.14 10.36 -2.50
N VAL A 61 7.90 11.44 -2.70
CA VAL A 61 7.76 12.68 -1.92
C VAL A 61 6.35 13.23 -2.08
N TRP A 62 5.84 13.26 -3.31
CA TRP A 62 4.49 13.72 -3.60
C TRP A 62 3.43 12.86 -2.92
N ALA A 63 3.51 11.53 -3.06
CA ALA A 63 2.56 10.59 -2.46
C ALA A 63 2.58 10.67 -0.93
N TYR A 64 3.76 10.78 -0.33
CA TYR A 64 3.93 10.94 1.11
C TYR A 64 3.30 12.24 1.60
N ASN A 65 3.59 13.37 0.95
CA ASN A 65 3.10 14.68 1.39
C ASN A 65 1.58 14.83 1.23
N ASN A 66 0.97 14.17 0.24
CA ASN A 66 -0.48 14.25 -0.01
C ASN A 66 -1.29 13.11 0.63
N ARG A 67 -0.66 12.21 1.39
CA ARG A 67 -1.27 10.94 1.87
C ARG A 67 -2.60 11.07 2.62
N TYR A 68 -2.85 12.19 3.30
CA TYR A 68 -4.09 12.41 4.07
C TYR A 68 -5.01 13.47 3.47
N ARG A 69 -4.79 13.85 2.20
CA ARG A 69 -5.58 14.90 1.54
C ARG A 69 -6.96 14.41 1.08
N SER A 70 -7.08 13.16 0.66
CA SER A 70 -8.33 12.52 0.25
C SER A 70 -8.19 10.99 0.32
N GLU A 71 -9.31 10.26 0.24
CA GLU A 71 -9.29 8.79 0.16
C GLU A 71 -8.45 8.29 -1.03
N ASP A 72 -8.56 8.96 -2.18
CA ASP A 72 -7.78 8.65 -3.38
C ASP A 72 -6.26 8.79 -3.15
N ASN A 73 -5.83 9.86 -2.49
CA ASN A 73 -4.42 10.06 -2.18
C ASN A 73 -3.92 9.06 -1.14
N TYR A 74 -4.77 8.67 -0.19
CA TYR A 74 -4.45 7.63 0.76
C TYR A 74 -4.32 6.26 0.08
N ALA A 75 -5.19 5.95 -0.89
CA ALA A 75 -5.08 4.74 -1.70
C ALA A 75 -3.77 4.71 -2.48
N ILE A 76 -3.38 5.82 -3.15
CA ILE A 76 -2.08 5.93 -3.84
C ILE A 76 -0.91 5.69 -2.88
N TYR A 77 -0.92 6.36 -1.72
CA TYR A 77 0.09 6.18 -0.69
C TYR A 77 0.22 4.71 -0.26
N LYS A 78 -0.91 4.03 -0.04
CA LYS A 78 -0.93 2.61 0.34
C LYS A 78 -0.51 1.69 -0.79
N THR A 79 -0.80 2.01 -2.05
CA THR A 79 -0.29 1.27 -3.20
C THR A 79 1.24 1.32 -3.25
N TYR A 80 1.85 2.50 -3.13
CA TYR A 80 3.31 2.60 -3.08
C TYR A 80 3.92 1.90 -1.87
N GLN A 81 3.27 1.96 -0.71
CA GLN A 81 3.71 1.21 0.46
C GLN A 81 3.67 -0.31 0.21
N LEU A 82 2.60 -0.82 -0.41
CA LEU A 82 2.48 -2.23 -0.76
C LEU A 82 3.53 -2.66 -1.79
N GLU A 83 3.75 -1.86 -2.83
CA GLU A 83 4.80 -2.12 -3.81
C GLU A 83 6.17 -2.21 -3.13
N SER A 84 6.49 -1.32 -2.21
CA SER A 84 7.76 -1.40 -1.47
C SER A 84 7.85 -2.60 -0.52
N PHE A 85 6.72 -3.07 0.03
CA PHE A 85 6.71 -4.24 0.90
C PHE A 85 6.96 -5.55 0.11
N PHE A 86 6.53 -5.61 -1.15
CA PHE A 86 6.71 -6.80 -2.01
C PHE A 86 7.93 -6.75 -2.92
N PHE A 87 8.34 -5.57 -3.36
CA PHE A 87 9.39 -5.40 -4.38
C PHE A 87 10.50 -4.46 -3.93
N GLY A 88 10.36 -3.82 -2.77
CA GLY A 88 11.34 -2.87 -2.27
C GLY A 88 12.52 -3.54 -1.57
N GLN A 89 13.50 -2.72 -1.21
CA GLN A 89 14.72 -3.19 -0.54
C GLN A 89 14.43 -3.97 0.77
N TYR A 90 13.38 -3.59 1.49
CA TYR A 90 13.03 -4.24 2.76
C TYR A 90 12.48 -5.65 2.55
N HIS A 91 11.75 -5.88 1.45
CA HIS A 91 11.28 -7.21 1.05
C HIS A 91 12.44 -8.18 0.85
N GLU A 92 13.47 -7.76 0.10
CA GLU A 92 14.63 -8.59 -0.17
C GLU A 92 15.41 -8.93 1.11
N ARG A 93 15.46 -8.01 2.08
CA ARG A 93 16.08 -8.26 3.38
C ARG A 93 15.31 -9.28 4.21
N LEU A 94 13.97 -9.17 4.25
CA LEU A 94 13.10 -10.16 4.91
C LEU A 94 13.25 -11.54 4.26
N LYS A 95 13.25 -11.60 2.93
CA LYS A 95 13.45 -12.85 2.20
C LYS A 95 14.83 -13.47 2.49
N ARG A 96 15.91 -12.67 2.53
CA ARG A 96 17.23 -13.18 2.91
C ARG A 96 17.24 -13.69 4.35
N TYR A 97 16.58 -12.98 5.26
CA TYR A 97 16.41 -13.45 6.63
C TYR A 97 15.70 -14.80 6.68
N GLU A 98 14.66 -15.04 5.88
CA GLU A 98 13.95 -16.32 5.91
C GLU A 98 14.68 -17.48 5.20
N VAL A 99 15.50 -17.18 4.18
CA VAL A 99 16.06 -18.20 3.27
C VAL A 99 17.55 -18.46 3.47
N GLU A 100 18.34 -17.45 3.85
CA GLU A 100 19.77 -17.65 4.06
C GLU A 100 20.02 -18.35 5.40
N PRO A 101 20.89 -19.37 5.44
CA PRO A 101 21.28 -19.99 6.70
C PRO A 101 21.83 -18.90 7.61
N HIS A 102 21.21 -18.73 8.78
CA HIS A 102 21.59 -17.77 9.82
C HIS A 102 22.93 -18.13 10.46
N SER A 103 24.01 -18.23 9.68
CA SER A 103 25.36 -18.51 10.18
C SER A 103 25.93 -17.40 11.07
N TYR A 104 25.19 -16.30 11.23
CA TYR A 104 25.47 -15.20 12.15
C TYR A 104 24.74 -15.30 13.50
N ASP A 105 23.88 -16.30 13.73
CA ASP A 105 23.44 -16.62 15.09
C ASP A 105 24.60 -17.31 15.80
N TYR A 106 25.27 -16.53 16.64
CA TYR A 106 26.49 -16.90 17.37
C TYR A 106 26.33 -18.23 18.14
N ASN A 107 27.37 -19.06 18.07
CA ASN A 107 27.69 -20.06 19.11
C ASN A 107 27.78 -19.41 20.50
#